data_AF-A0A3D0DFT1-F1
#
_entry.id   AF-A0A3D0DFT1-F1
#
_cell.length_a   1.000
_cell.length_b   1.000
_cell.length_c   1.000
_cell.angle_alpha   90.00
_cell.angle_beta   90.00
_cell.angle_gamma   90.00
#
_symmetry.space_group_name_H-M   'P 1'
#
loop_
_entity.id
_entity.type
_entity.pdbx_description
1 polymer ?
#
loop_
_entity_poly.entity_id
_entity_poly.type
_entity_poly.pdbx_seq_one_letter_code
_entity_poly.pdbx_strand_id
1 'polypeptide(L)'
;MLKKITEILIGSLSLDTPDARKAALIDKINTVIKPPREAKADNVNIRAMYVVNDLVNSHGGQFRREDLTKLCELIVDTPVLVGHNRAEAPLARTFHAELEEKGNALWLKSYFYWPKSGEQDDLLLKVDSGILKECSISFIYTTPECSICGEDIRKCPHELGSAYDTPHFIYGGISQVLETSLVYKGSVKGTYITDKLSMKEDAGLINRLEVNTDLTDGKTAIIPISLSDDSLVKLKSEMDEIKLCRAINNGKHFILIQKKAASHA
;
A
#
# COMPACT_ATOMS: atom_id res chain seq x y z
N MET A 1 -27.96 7.99 -8.77
CA MET A 1 -27.23 6.99 -7.95
C MET A 1 -25.76 7.10 -8.36
N LEU A 2 -24.95 7.87 -7.62
CA LEU A 2 -23.55 8.13 -7.98
C LEU A 2 -22.73 6.85 -7.86
N LYS A 3 -22.10 6.42 -8.95
CA LYS A 3 -21.18 5.28 -8.96
C LYS A 3 -19.88 5.67 -8.26
N LYS A 4 -19.39 4.77 -7.39
CA LYS A 4 -18.16 4.89 -6.62
C LYS A 4 -16.98 5.12 -7.57
N ILE A 5 -16.17 6.14 -7.28
CA ILE A 5 -14.82 6.27 -7.82
C ILE A 5 -13.93 5.34 -6.97
N THR A 6 -13.31 4.34 -7.60
CA THR A 6 -12.32 3.49 -6.94
C THR A 6 -10.94 3.93 -7.43
N GLU A 7 -10.14 4.51 -6.53
CA GLU A 7 -8.74 4.86 -6.80
C GLU A 7 -7.84 3.67 -6.43
N ILE A 8 -6.91 3.30 -7.33
CA ILE A 8 -5.84 2.34 -7.05
C ILE A 8 -4.53 3.14 -7.02
N LEU A 9 -3.98 3.35 -5.83
CA LEU A 9 -2.62 3.90 -5.66
C LEU A 9 -1.62 2.78 -5.94
N ILE A 10 -0.81 2.91 -6.99
CA ILE A 10 0.33 2.03 -7.24
C ILE A 10 1.59 2.70 -6.67
N GLY A 11 2.46 1.90 -6.05
CA GLY A 11 3.63 2.32 -5.30
C GLY A 11 4.55 3.39 -5.92
N SER A 12 5.15 4.19 -5.05
CA SER A 12 5.79 5.47 -5.42
C SER A 12 7.31 5.40 -5.66
N LEU A 13 7.92 4.22 -5.75
CA LEU A 13 9.34 4.07 -6.12
C LEU A 13 9.52 3.60 -7.58
N SER A 14 9.30 4.51 -8.53
CA SER A 14 9.75 4.35 -9.92
C SER A 14 11.16 4.89 -10.09
N LEU A 15 12.18 4.09 -9.72
CA LEU A 15 13.59 4.42 -9.96
C LEU A 15 14.23 3.41 -10.90
N ASP A 16 15.04 3.92 -11.84
CA ASP A 16 15.55 3.18 -13.00
C ASP A 16 16.63 2.15 -12.67
N THR A 17 17.39 2.33 -11.58
CA THR A 17 18.44 1.40 -11.17
C THR A 17 18.27 0.93 -9.71
N PRO A 18 18.73 -0.30 -9.38
CA PRO A 18 18.73 -0.81 -8.00
C PRO A 18 19.51 0.08 -7.02
N ASP A 19 20.64 0.67 -7.45
CA ASP A 19 21.48 1.52 -6.61
C ASP A 19 20.82 2.85 -6.28
N ALA A 20 20.25 3.53 -7.29
CA ALA A 20 19.49 4.77 -7.06
C ALA A 20 18.29 4.53 -6.15
N ARG A 21 17.67 3.36 -6.27
CA ARG A 21 16.56 2.93 -5.40
C ARG A 21 16.99 2.71 -3.97
N LYS A 22 18.10 2.01 -3.76
CA LYS A 22 18.65 1.81 -2.42
C LYS A 22 19.00 3.14 -1.76
N ALA A 23 19.61 4.07 -2.51
CA ALA A 23 19.88 5.43 -2.03
C ALA A 23 18.59 6.17 -1.61
N ALA A 24 17.56 6.16 -2.46
CA ALA A 24 16.28 6.81 -2.14
C ALA A 24 15.56 6.18 -0.93
N LEU A 25 15.68 4.86 -0.73
CA LEU A 25 15.15 4.20 0.47
C LEU A 25 15.92 4.60 1.73
N ILE A 26 17.24 4.74 1.64
CA ILE A 26 18.07 5.27 2.74
C ILE A 26 17.68 6.71 3.06
N ASP A 27 17.48 7.55 2.06
CA ASP A 27 17.02 8.93 2.25
C ASP A 27 15.65 8.97 2.94
N LYS A 28 14.74 8.05 2.59
CA LYS A 28 13.46 7.88 3.29
C LYS A 28 13.66 7.48 4.74
N ILE A 29 14.55 6.54 5.07
CA ILE A 29 14.86 6.18 6.46
C ILE A 29 15.31 7.44 7.23
N ASN A 30 16.27 8.19 6.68
CA ASN A 30 16.80 9.39 7.33
C ASN A 30 15.77 10.52 7.46
N THR A 31 14.84 10.64 6.52
CA THR A 31 13.81 11.70 6.52
C THR A 31 12.62 11.35 7.42
N VAL A 32 12.18 10.10 7.38
CA VAL A 32 10.97 9.63 8.08
C VAL A 32 11.30 9.25 9.51
N ILE A 33 12.31 8.40 9.72
CA ILE A 33 12.64 7.82 11.02
C ILE A 33 13.61 8.70 11.80
N LYS A 34 14.47 9.45 11.10
CA LYS A 34 15.46 10.36 11.69
C LYS A 34 16.29 9.68 12.80
N PRO A 35 16.91 8.52 12.53
CA PRO A 35 17.69 7.82 13.53
C PRO A 35 18.86 8.71 14.03
N PRO A 36 19.23 8.65 15.33
CA PRO A 36 20.34 9.45 15.86
C PRO A 36 21.67 9.22 15.14
N ARG A 37 21.88 8.00 14.64
CA ARG A 37 22.93 7.66 13.69
C ARG A 37 22.32 7.55 12.30
N GLU A 38 22.81 8.37 11.39
CA GLU A 38 22.39 8.37 9.99
C GLU A 38 22.49 6.97 9.36
N ALA A 39 21.41 6.54 8.70
CA ALA A 39 21.38 5.32 7.92
C ALA A 39 22.19 5.50 6.64
N LYS A 40 22.99 4.48 6.31
CA LYS A 40 23.89 4.42 5.14
C LYS A 40 23.85 3.02 4.55
N ALA A 41 24.19 2.89 3.27
CA ALA A 41 24.11 1.61 2.56
C ALA A 41 24.98 0.49 3.18
N ASP A 42 26.04 0.87 3.88
CA ASP A 42 26.96 -0.01 4.56
C ASP A 42 26.49 -0.40 5.97
N ASN A 43 25.60 0.37 6.62
CA ASN A 43 25.26 0.21 8.04
C ASN A 43 23.81 -0.23 8.33
N VAL A 44 22.94 -0.28 7.31
CA VAL A 44 21.59 -0.84 7.44
C VAL A 44 21.30 -1.92 6.40
N ASN A 45 20.46 -2.88 6.79
CA ASN A 45 19.78 -3.78 5.86
C ASN A 45 18.38 -3.24 5.57
N ILE A 46 17.89 -3.53 4.36
CA ILE A 46 16.54 -3.16 3.91
C ILE A 46 15.92 -4.39 3.27
N ARG A 47 14.69 -4.72 3.67
CA ARG A 47 13.82 -5.71 3.03
C ARG A 47 12.41 -5.15 2.91
N ALA A 48 11.62 -5.80 2.09
CA ALA A 48 10.18 -5.54 1.99
C ALA A 48 9.40 -6.79 2.39
N MET A 49 8.20 -6.59 2.90
CA MET A 49 7.28 -7.66 3.27
C MET A 49 5.88 -7.37 2.71
N TYR A 50 5.23 -8.40 2.18
CA TYR A 50 3.84 -8.35 1.76
C TYR A 50 2.98 -8.80 2.93
N VAL A 51 2.42 -7.84 3.67
CA VAL A 51 1.92 -8.07 5.03
C VAL A 51 0.45 -8.44 5.06
N VAL A 52 -0.36 -7.73 4.26
CA VAL A 52 -1.81 -7.94 4.15
C VAL A 52 -2.29 -7.66 2.73
N ASN A 53 -3.48 -8.14 2.43
CA ASN A 53 -4.21 -7.80 1.22
C ASN A 53 -5.71 -7.65 1.54
N ASP A 54 -6.52 -7.43 0.51
CA ASP A 54 -7.96 -7.27 0.60
C ASP A 54 -8.77 -8.59 0.45
N LEU A 55 -8.12 -9.75 0.55
CA LEU A 55 -8.81 -11.04 0.62
C LEU A 55 -9.17 -11.40 2.07
N VAL A 56 -10.13 -12.32 2.21
CA VAL A 56 -10.52 -12.86 3.52
C VAL A 56 -9.36 -13.69 4.09
N ASN A 57 -8.96 -13.36 5.31
CA ASN A 57 -7.88 -14.06 6.03
C ASN A 57 -8.39 -15.32 6.75
N SER A 58 -7.47 -16.11 7.30
CA SER A 58 -7.78 -17.38 7.98
C SER A 58 -8.67 -17.26 9.22
N HIS A 59 -8.90 -16.05 9.73
CA HIS A 59 -9.77 -15.76 10.88
C HIS A 59 -11.11 -15.17 10.45
N GLY A 60 -11.42 -15.12 9.15
CA GLY A 60 -12.66 -14.55 8.62
C GLY A 60 -12.65 -13.02 8.57
N GLY A 61 -11.50 -12.37 8.68
CA GLY A 61 -11.38 -10.92 8.58
C GLY A 61 -10.96 -10.45 7.19
N GLN A 62 -11.45 -9.29 6.74
CA GLN A 62 -11.11 -8.70 5.44
C GLN A 62 -10.88 -7.18 5.56
N PHE A 63 -9.83 -6.69 4.92
CA PHE A 63 -9.65 -5.24 4.70
C PHE A 63 -10.45 -4.79 3.49
N ARG A 64 -11.13 -3.64 3.58
CA ARG A 64 -11.60 -3.00 2.35
C ARG A 64 -10.41 -2.59 1.51
N ARG A 65 -10.54 -2.71 0.20
CA ARG A 65 -9.51 -2.27 -0.74
C ARG A 65 -9.13 -0.80 -0.51
N GLU A 66 -10.12 0.08 -0.29
CA GLU A 66 -9.89 1.49 0.02
C GLU A 66 -9.15 1.74 1.35
N ASP A 67 -9.30 0.85 2.34
CA ASP A 67 -8.65 0.99 3.65
C ASP A 67 -7.15 0.65 3.59
N LEU A 68 -6.69 -0.06 2.55
CA LEU A 68 -5.26 -0.38 2.37
C LEU A 68 -4.40 0.86 2.16
N THR A 69 -4.93 1.89 1.49
CA THR A 69 -4.24 3.19 1.35
C THR A 69 -3.97 3.83 2.70
N LYS A 70 -4.98 3.83 3.58
CA LYS A 70 -4.84 4.35 4.95
C LYS A 70 -3.83 3.53 5.76
N LEU A 71 -3.82 2.21 5.58
CA LEU A 71 -2.83 1.35 6.23
C LEU A 71 -1.40 1.64 5.78
N CYS A 72 -1.17 1.99 4.51
CA CYS A 72 0.15 2.43 4.05
C CYS A 72 0.66 3.67 4.79
N GLU A 73 -0.23 4.56 5.22
CA GLU A 73 0.14 5.73 6.02
C GLU A 73 0.38 5.34 7.48
N LEU A 74 -0.52 4.56 8.07
CA LEU A 74 -0.47 4.17 9.48
C LEU A 74 0.67 3.22 9.83
N ILE A 75 1.14 2.41 8.87
CA ILE A 75 2.19 1.41 9.10
C ILE A 75 3.58 2.03 9.17
N VAL A 76 3.79 3.25 8.69
CA VAL A 76 5.10 3.90 8.70
C VAL A 76 5.51 4.22 10.14
N ASP A 77 6.79 4.03 10.46
CA ASP A 77 7.35 4.27 11.79
C ASP A 77 6.75 3.36 12.88
N THR A 78 6.40 2.12 12.51
CA THR A 78 5.95 1.09 13.46
C THR A 78 7.05 0.05 13.71
N PRO A 79 7.13 -0.54 14.91
CA PRO A 79 8.11 -1.56 15.22
C PRO A 79 7.85 -2.85 14.43
N VAL A 80 8.94 -3.55 14.10
CA VAL A 80 8.90 -4.92 13.60
C VAL A 80 9.31 -5.88 14.72
N LEU A 81 8.43 -6.79 15.11
CA LEU A 81 8.63 -7.76 16.19
C LEU A 81 8.84 -9.18 15.67
N VAL A 82 9.12 -10.12 16.57
CA VAL A 82 9.02 -11.56 16.32
C VAL A 82 7.80 -12.10 17.05
N GLY A 83 6.92 -12.80 16.33
CA GLY A 83 5.83 -13.55 16.95
C GLY A 83 4.87 -12.73 17.79
N HIS A 84 4.66 -11.44 17.48
CA HIS A 84 3.87 -10.51 18.30
C HIS A 84 4.39 -10.34 19.74
N ASN A 85 5.65 -10.69 20.00
CA ASN A 85 6.22 -10.63 21.33
C ASN A 85 6.55 -9.18 21.72
N ARG A 86 5.66 -8.57 22.52
CA ARG A 86 5.80 -7.20 23.04
C ARG A 86 6.64 -7.11 24.32
N ALA A 87 7.12 -8.24 24.84
CA ALA A 87 8.02 -8.24 25.99
C ALA A 87 9.49 -7.99 25.59
N GLU A 88 9.82 -8.20 24.31
CA GLU A 88 11.16 -7.99 23.77
C GLU A 88 11.27 -6.68 22.97
N ALA A 89 12.50 -6.19 22.82
CA ALA A 89 12.76 -5.03 21.99
C ALA A 89 12.47 -5.35 20.50
N PRO A 90 11.98 -4.37 19.72
CA PRO A 90 11.79 -4.55 18.28
C PRO A 90 13.09 -4.92 17.55
N LEU A 91 12.97 -5.78 16.54
CA LEU A 91 14.09 -6.15 15.65
C LEU A 91 14.41 -5.06 14.64
N ALA A 92 13.38 -4.44 14.10
CA ALA A 92 13.46 -3.53 12.97
C ALA A 92 12.36 -2.48 13.08
N ARG A 93 12.31 -1.57 12.11
CA ARG A 93 11.28 -0.53 12.02
C ARG A 93 10.84 -0.35 10.58
N THR A 94 9.55 -0.17 10.35
CA THR A 94 9.01 0.15 9.03
C THR A 94 9.25 1.63 8.71
N PHE A 95 9.47 1.96 7.45
CA PHE A 95 9.78 3.35 7.05
C PHE A 95 9.11 3.78 5.75
N HIS A 96 8.56 2.83 4.99
CA HIS A 96 7.84 3.10 3.76
C HIS A 96 6.85 1.97 3.50
N ALA A 97 5.76 2.28 2.78
CA ALA A 97 4.83 1.28 2.31
C ALA A 97 4.24 1.69 0.97
N GLU A 98 3.80 0.70 0.22
CA GLU A 98 3.12 0.87 -1.05
C GLU A 98 2.11 -0.25 -1.30
N LEU A 99 1.24 -0.05 -2.29
CA LEU A 99 0.29 -1.06 -2.74
C LEU A 99 0.71 -1.64 -4.08
N GLU A 100 0.42 -2.94 -4.25
CA GLU A 100 0.76 -3.72 -5.43
C GLU A 100 -0.37 -4.70 -5.76
N GLU A 101 -0.87 -4.65 -7.00
CA GLU A 101 -1.81 -5.64 -7.51
C GLU A 101 -1.06 -6.95 -7.83
N LYS A 102 -1.50 -8.06 -7.23
CA LYS A 102 -0.95 -9.39 -7.53
C LYS A 102 -2.09 -10.40 -7.69
N GLY A 103 -2.31 -10.84 -8.92
CA GLY A 103 -3.44 -11.69 -9.25
C GLY A 103 -4.76 -10.95 -9.03
N ASN A 104 -5.60 -11.43 -8.10
CA ASN A 104 -6.89 -10.84 -7.77
C ASN A 104 -6.89 -10.02 -6.46
N ALA A 105 -5.71 -9.74 -5.88
CA ALA A 105 -5.58 -9.10 -4.58
C ALA A 105 -4.70 -7.85 -4.65
N LEU A 106 -5.12 -6.80 -3.96
CA LEU A 106 -4.31 -5.62 -3.71
C LEU A 106 -3.51 -5.85 -2.43
N TRP A 107 -2.19 -5.91 -2.55
CA TRP A 107 -1.30 -6.16 -1.43
C TRP A 107 -0.70 -4.88 -0.86
N LEU A 108 -0.60 -4.83 0.47
CA LEU A 108 0.24 -3.87 1.16
C LEU A 108 1.66 -4.43 1.29
N LYS A 109 2.60 -3.77 0.60
CA LYS A 109 4.04 -4.01 0.70
C LYS A 109 4.66 -2.98 1.64
N SER A 110 5.17 -3.45 2.78
CA SER A 110 5.84 -2.62 3.79
C SER A 110 7.35 -2.82 3.74
N TYR A 111 8.09 -1.73 3.80
CA TYR A 111 9.55 -1.72 3.83
C TYR A 111 10.02 -1.51 5.26
N PHE A 112 10.99 -2.32 5.65
CA PHE A 112 11.58 -2.28 6.98
C PHE A 112 13.10 -2.32 6.91
N TYR A 113 13.74 -1.76 7.94
CA TYR A 113 15.18 -1.69 8.04
C TYR A 113 15.66 -2.03 9.45
N TRP A 114 16.88 -2.54 9.55
CA TRP A 114 17.58 -2.82 10.80
C TRP A 114 19.08 -2.54 10.65
N PRO A 115 19.79 -2.24 11.75
CA PRO A 115 21.23 -2.03 11.70
C PRO A 115 21.96 -3.32 11.32
N LYS A 116 23.03 -3.21 10.54
CA LYS A 116 23.92 -4.36 10.29
C LYS A 116 24.74 -4.69 11.52
N SER A 117 24.79 -5.97 11.90
CA SER A 117 25.58 -6.45 13.04
C SER A 117 26.85 -7.20 12.59
N GLY A 118 27.84 -6.46 12.08
CA GLY A 118 29.14 -7.03 11.71
C GLY A 118 29.06 -8.11 10.61
N GLU A 119 30.01 -9.05 10.60
CA GLU A 119 30.08 -10.12 9.58
C GLU A 119 28.97 -11.18 9.71
N GLN A 120 28.30 -11.28 10.87
CA GLN A 120 27.27 -12.29 11.15
C GLN A 120 25.95 -11.61 11.54
N ASP A 121 25.21 -11.14 10.53
CA ASP A 121 23.85 -10.66 10.70
C ASP A 121 22.87 -11.84 10.67
N ASP A 122 22.57 -12.38 11.85
CA ASP A 122 21.70 -13.56 12.02
C ASP A 122 20.28 -13.31 11.49
N LEU A 123 19.76 -12.09 11.63
CA LEU A 123 18.44 -11.74 11.09
C LEU A 123 18.46 -11.77 9.56
N LEU A 124 19.46 -11.16 8.93
CA LEU A 124 19.64 -11.20 7.49
C LEU A 124 19.75 -12.64 6.98
N LEU A 125 20.58 -13.46 7.64
CA LEU A 125 20.74 -14.88 7.28
C LEU A 125 19.42 -15.64 7.35
N LYS A 126 18.65 -15.46 8.43
CA LYS A 126 17.34 -16.14 8.62
C LYS A 126 16.30 -15.67 7.60
N VAL A 127 16.29 -14.39 7.24
CA VAL A 127 15.38 -13.86 6.22
C VAL A 127 15.76 -14.37 4.84
N ASP A 128 17.03 -14.24 4.45
CA ASP A 128 17.49 -14.59 3.10
C ASP A 128 17.51 -16.10 2.85
N SER A 129 17.68 -16.92 3.91
CA SER A 129 17.51 -18.37 3.84
C SER A 129 16.05 -18.83 3.88
N GLY A 130 15.10 -17.91 4.08
CA GLY A 130 13.67 -18.21 4.14
C GLY A 130 13.19 -18.90 5.42
N ILE A 131 14.02 -18.93 6.47
CA ILE A 131 13.64 -19.40 7.81
C ILE A 131 12.62 -18.44 8.43
N LEU A 132 12.88 -17.14 8.35
CA LEU A 132 11.93 -16.08 8.67
C LEU A 132 11.33 -15.54 7.38
N LYS A 133 10.17 -16.06 6.98
CA LYS A 133 9.55 -15.71 5.70
C LYS A 133 8.13 -15.16 5.80
N GLU A 134 7.39 -15.48 6.85
CA GLU A 134 5.99 -15.06 6.98
C GLU A 134 5.87 -13.85 7.89
N CYS A 135 4.87 -13.02 7.62
CA CYS A 135 4.66 -11.80 8.36
C CYS A 135 3.18 -11.58 8.73
N SER A 136 2.98 -10.70 9.70
CA SER A 136 1.69 -10.34 10.27
C SER A 136 1.67 -8.85 10.63
N ILE A 137 0.48 -8.32 10.84
CA ILE A 137 0.25 -6.95 11.33
C ILE A 137 -0.68 -6.98 12.54
N SER A 138 -0.44 -6.09 13.50
CA SER A 138 -1.40 -5.76 14.55
C SER A 138 -1.92 -4.34 14.33
N PHE A 139 -3.23 -4.16 14.46
CA PHE A 139 -3.89 -2.88 14.22
C PHE A 139 -5.16 -2.76 15.07
N ILE A 140 -5.67 -1.54 15.19
CA ILE A 140 -6.91 -1.21 15.89
C ILE A 140 -7.98 -0.85 14.87
N TYR A 141 -9.18 -1.38 15.05
CA TYR A 141 -10.38 -1.08 14.27
C TYR A 141 -11.59 -0.96 15.23
N THR A 142 -12.64 -0.25 14.82
CA THR A 142 -13.80 0.04 15.70
C THR A 142 -14.94 -0.97 15.52
N THR A 143 -15.17 -1.40 14.28
CA THR A 143 -16.37 -2.15 13.91
C THR A 143 -15.99 -3.35 13.04
N PRO A 144 -16.23 -4.59 13.49
CA PRO A 144 -16.22 -5.75 12.61
C PRO A 144 -17.58 -5.84 11.90
N GLU A 145 -17.66 -5.38 10.66
CA GLU A 145 -18.91 -5.34 9.90
C GLU A 145 -19.18 -6.67 9.19
N CYS A 146 -20.39 -7.21 9.32
CA CYS A 146 -20.82 -8.42 8.63
C CYS A 146 -20.83 -8.19 7.12
N SER A 147 -20.20 -9.09 6.36
CA SER A 147 -20.15 -9.01 4.90
C SER A 147 -21.51 -9.18 4.20
N ILE A 148 -22.52 -9.69 4.90
CA ILE A 148 -23.88 -9.90 4.36
C ILE A 148 -24.78 -8.69 4.61
N CYS A 149 -24.86 -8.20 5.85
CA CYS A 149 -25.82 -7.15 6.22
C CYS A 149 -25.19 -5.81 6.60
N GLY A 150 -23.86 -5.71 6.69
CA GLY A 150 -23.14 -4.49 7.08
C GLY A 150 -23.22 -4.12 8.56
N GLU A 151 -24.05 -4.82 9.34
CA GLU A 151 -24.15 -4.63 10.79
C GLU A 151 -22.92 -5.15 11.53
N ASP A 152 -22.70 -4.68 12.75
CA ASP A 152 -21.68 -5.23 13.64
C ASP A 152 -21.90 -6.74 13.86
N ILE A 153 -20.89 -7.55 13.56
CA ILE A 153 -21.01 -9.01 13.62
C ILE A 153 -21.30 -9.53 15.04
N ARG A 154 -20.96 -8.75 16.06
CA ARG A 154 -21.28 -9.05 17.47
C ARG A 154 -22.78 -8.98 17.77
N LYS A 155 -23.57 -8.40 16.84
CA LYS A 155 -25.01 -8.16 16.97
C LYS A 155 -25.83 -8.79 15.84
N CYS A 156 -25.20 -9.23 14.75
CA CYS A 156 -25.89 -9.81 13.61
C CYS A 156 -26.21 -11.30 13.85
N PRO A 157 -27.28 -11.85 13.23
CA PRO A 157 -27.63 -13.27 13.34
C PRO A 157 -26.79 -14.19 12.42
N HIS A 158 -25.92 -13.65 11.58
CA HIS A 158 -25.13 -14.43 10.62
C HIS A 158 -23.93 -15.09 11.31
N GLU A 159 -23.85 -16.42 11.27
CA GLU A 159 -22.76 -17.17 11.89
C GLU A 159 -21.50 -17.15 11.03
N LEU A 160 -20.35 -16.94 11.67
CA LEU A 160 -19.04 -17.00 11.00
C LEU A 160 -18.72 -18.43 10.55
N GLY A 161 -18.21 -18.55 9.33
CA GLY A 161 -17.70 -19.82 8.81
C GLY A 161 -16.29 -19.70 8.21
N SER A 162 -15.70 -20.85 7.87
CA SER A 162 -14.32 -20.98 7.42
C SER A 162 -14.15 -21.15 5.89
N ALA A 163 -15.20 -20.91 5.10
CA ALA A 163 -15.20 -21.12 3.65
C ALA A 163 -15.49 -19.84 2.85
N TYR A 164 -15.16 -19.85 1.56
CA TYR A 164 -15.28 -18.70 0.63
C TYR A 164 -16.72 -18.20 0.36
N ASP A 165 -17.73 -18.76 1.04
CA ASP A 165 -19.16 -18.42 0.92
C ASP A 165 -19.85 -18.24 2.28
N THR A 166 -19.07 -18.18 3.36
CA THR A 166 -19.61 -17.96 4.71
C THR A 166 -19.45 -16.50 5.12
N PRO A 167 -20.33 -15.98 6.00
CA PRO A 167 -20.18 -14.63 6.53
C PRO A 167 -18.77 -14.41 7.07
N HIS A 168 -18.20 -13.25 6.72
CA HIS A 168 -16.89 -12.79 7.17
C HIS A 168 -17.05 -11.36 7.70
N PHE A 169 -16.06 -10.87 8.45
CA PHE A 169 -16.10 -9.51 8.96
C PHE A 169 -15.12 -8.60 8.24
N ILE A 170 -15.63 -7.44 7.85
CA ILE A 170 -14.87 -6.36 7.23
C ILE A 170 -14.39 -5.44 8.34
N TYR A 171 -13.10 -5.14 8.37
CA TYR A 171 -12.53 -4.23 9.36
C TYR A 171 -12.98 -2.79 9.07
N GLY A 172 -13.82 -2.23 9.93
CA GLY A 172 -14.28 -0.85 9.89
C GLY A 172 -13.56 0.05 10.90
N GLY A 173 -13.26 1.28 10.49
CA GLY A 173 -12.71 2.31 11.38
C GLY A 173 -11.28 2.03 11.84
N ILE A 174 -10.42 1.55 10.94
CA ILE A 174 -9.00 1.33 11.25
C ILE A 174 -8.37 2.67 11.67
N SER A 175 -7.82 2.72 12.89
CA SER A 175 -7.31 3.97 13.48
C SER A 175 -5.81 3.94 13.71
N GLN A 176 -5.21 2.77 13.86
CA GLN A 176 -3.81 2.64 14.20
C GLN A 176 -3.24 1.30 13.75
N VAL A 177 -1.98 1.30 13.28
CA VAL A 177 -1.14 0.09 13.21
C VAL A 177 -0.21 0.11 14.41
N LEU A 178 -0.16 -1.00 15.14
CA LEU A 178 0.62 -1.13 16.37
C LEU A 178 2.02 -1.66 16.10
N GLU A 179 2.10 -2.65 15.22
CA GLU A 179 3.35 -3.30 14.84
C GLU A 179 3.18 -4.13 13.56
N THR A 180 4.29 -4.55 13.01
CA THR A 180 4.38 -5.70 12.09
C THR A 180 5.25 -6.77 12.73
N SER A 181 5.02 -8.04 12.42
CA SER A 181 5.77 -9.15 13.02
C SER A 181 6.26 -10.11 11.98
N LEU A 182 7.47 -10.64 12.19
CA LEU A 182 7.93 -11.89 11.58
C LEU A 182 7.36 -13.05 12.39
N VAL A 183 6.55 -13.91 11.76
CA VAL A 183 5.77 -14.93 12.45
C VAL A 183 6.00 -16.32 11.86
N TYR A 184 5.66 -17.36 12.61
CA TYR A 184 5.64 -18.72 12.10
C TYR A 184 4.66 -18.89 10.93
N LYS A 185 3.46 -18.28 11.04
CA LYS A 185 2.44 -18.29 9.99
C LYS A 185 1.57 -17.03 10.04
N GLY A 186 1.43 -16.34 8.90
CA GLY A 186 0.50 -15.21 8.77
C GLY A 186 -0.96 -15.65 8.66
N SER A 187 -1.89 -14.79 9.08
CA SER A 187 -3.33 -15.02 8.89
C SER A 187 -3.76 -14.83 7.43
N VAL A 188 -3.07 -13.95 6.70
CA VAL A 188 -3.24 -13.76 5.26
C VAL A 188 -2.42 -14.82 4.53
N LYS A 189 -3.06 -15.57 3.63
CA LYS A 189 -2.37 -16.62 2.86
C LYS A 189 -1.38 -15.98 1.89
N GLY A 190 -0.12 -16.43 1.96
CA GLY A 190 0.91 -16.03 1.00
C GLY A 190 1.62 -14.73 1.36
N THR A 191 1.61 -14.32 2.64
CA THR A 191 2.53 -13.28 3.10
C THR A 191 3.96 -13.77 2.92
N TYR A 192 4.86 -12.86 2.56
CA TYR A 192 6.27 -13.20 2.35
C TYR A 192 7.18 -11.99 2.52
N ILE A 193 8.46 -12.26 2.76
CA ILE A 193 9.55 -11.26 2.76
C ILE A 193 10.30 -11.35 1.44
N THR A 194 10.77 -10.20 0.93
CA THR A 194 11.55 -10.11 -0.29
C THR A 194 12.67 -9.07 -0.20
N ASP A 195 13.72 -9.33 -0.95
CA ASP A 195 14.77 -8.39 -1.34
C ASP A 195 14.43 -7.63 -2.63
N LYS A 196 13.33 -7.97 -3.32
CA LYS A 196 12.81 -7.23 -4.47
C LYS A 196 12.19 -5.91 -4.02
N LEU A 197 13.05 -4.91 -3.86
CA LEU A 197 12.67 -3.53 -3.53
C LEU A 197 12.02 -2.82 -4.75
N SER A 198 11.89 -3.49 -5.90
CA SER A 198 11.32 -2.97 -7.17
C SER A 198 10.22 -3.83 -7.79
N MET A 199 9.36 -3.13 -8.56
CA MET A 199 8.40 -3.66 -9.54
C MET A 199 9.02 -3.83 -10.95
N LYS A 200 10.17 -4.47 -11.10
CA LYS A 200 10.67 -4.79 -12.45
C LYS A 200 11.14 -6.22 -12.48
N GLU A 201 10.21 -7.11 -12.80
CA GLU A 201 10.53 -8.27 -13.63
C GLU A 201 9.33 -8.82 -14.40
N ASP A 202 8.09 -8.55 -13.98
CA ASP A 202 6.91 -8.93 -14.78
C ASP A 202 6.07 -7.71 -15.18
N ALA A 203 5.67 -7.74 -16.45
CA ALA A 203 5.18 -6.62 -17.22
C ALA A 203 3.86 -6.01 -16.73
N GLY A 204 3.76 -4.68 -16.89
CA GLY A 204 2.49 -4.01 -17.18
C GLY A 204 1.98 -3.03 -16.12
N LEU A 205 1.98 -1.74 -16.49
CA LEU A 205 1.19 -0.65 -15.91
C LEU A 205 1.73 0.00 -14.61
N ILE A 206 2.66 0.92 -14.82
CA ILE A 206 3.00 1.97 -13.85
C ILE A 206 1.92 3.06 -14.00
N ASN A 207 1.14 3.29 -12.94
CA ASN A 207 0.15 4.38 -12.78
C ASN A 207 -1.02 4.40 -13.78
N ARG A 208 -1.88 3.37 -13.78
CA ARG A 208 -3.26 3.55 -14.26
C ARG A 208 -4.19 3.87 -13.10
N LEU A 209 -4.72 5.09 -13.09
CA LEU A 209 -5.96 5.41 -12.40
C LEU A 209 -7.10 4.86 -13.27
N GLU A 210 -7.61 3.66 -12.96
CA GLU A 210 -8.83 3.16 -13.61
C GLU A 210 -10.05 3.83 -12.97
N VAL A 211 -10.40 5.01 -13.49
CA VAL A 211 -11.67 5.65 -13.16
C VAL A 211 -12.77 4.97 -13.96
N ASN A 212 -13.42 3.97 -13.36
CA ASN A 212 -14.60 3.34 -13.95
C ASN A 212 -15.79 4.30 -13.79
N THR A 213 -15.95 5.18 -14.77
CA THR A 213 -17.16 5.99 -14.90
C THR A 213 -17.97 5.40 -16.05
N ASP A 214 -19.20 4.97 -15.78
CA ASP A 214 -20.17 4.72 -16.84
C ASP A 214 -20.59 6.06 -17.45
N LEU A 215 -19.70 6.64 -18.25
CA LEU A 215 -19.99 7.75 -19.14
C LEU A 215 -20.32 7.13 -20.50
N THR A 216 -21.61 6.83 -20.70
CA THR A 216 -22.19 6.30 -21.94
C THR A 216 -22.19 7.31 -23.11
N ASP A 217 -21.17 8.14 -23.24
CA ASP A 217 -21.13 9.21 -24.24
C ASP A 217 -19.88 9.19 -25.15
N GLY A 218 -18.78 8.52 -24.76
CA GLY A 218 -17.61 8.37 -25.63
C GLY A 218 -16.81 9.65 -25.93
N LYS A 219 -17.12 10.79 -25.31
CA LYS A 219 -16.45 12.09 -25.58
C LYS A 219 -15.51 12.56 -24.46
N THR A 220 -15.32 11.79 -23.40
CA THR A 220 -14.43 12.16 -22.27
C THR A 220 -13.29 11.16 -22.14
N ALA A 221 -12.04 11.65 -22.13
CA ALA A 221 -10.83 10.85 -21.95
C ALA A 221 -10.02 11.38 -20.76
N ILE A 222 -9.75 10.54 -19.76
CA ILE A 222 -8.97 10.93 -18.58
C ILE A 222 -7.50 10.54 -18.82
N ILE A 223 -6.59 11.50 -18.75
CA ILE A 223 -5.14 11.27 -18.92
C ILE A 223 -4.43 11.76 -17.64
N PRO A 224 -3.77 10.87 -16.89
CA PRO A 224 -3.02 11.28 -15.70
C PRO A 224 -1.71 11.97 -16.14
N ILE A 225 -1.51 13.23 -15.71
CA ILE A 225 -0.26 13.96 -15.92
C ILE A 225 0.20 14.51 -14.57
N SER A 226 1.44 14.21 -14.18
CA SER A 226 2.11 14.85 -13.05
C SER A 226 2.81 16.11 -13.54
N LEU A 227 2.23 17.28 -13.30
CA LEU A 227 2.81 18.58 -13.68
C LEU A 227 3.18 19.42 -12.45
N SER A 228 4.26 20.21 -12.56
CA SER A 228 4.53 21.31 -11.63
C SER A 228 3.54 22.47 -11.83
N ASP A 229 3.42 23.37 -10.85
CA ASP A 229 2.51 24.54 -10.93
C ASP A 229 2.81 25.44 -12.15
N ASP A 230 4.09 25.67 -12.48
CA ASP A 230 4.49 26.42 -13.68
C ASP A 230 4.08 25.70 -14.99
N SER A 231 4.17 24.37 -15.01
CA SER A 231 3.78 23.56 -16.16
C SER A 231 2.25 23.58 -16.36
N LEU A 232 1.48 23.69 -15.28
CA LEU A 232 0.01 23.85 -15.33
C LEU A 232 -0.41 25.19 -15.93
N VAL A 233 0.29 26.27 -15.58
CA VAL A 233 0.03 27.61 -16.13
C VAL A 233 0.31 27.63 -17.63
N LYS A 234 1.44 27.04 -18.05
CA LYS A 234 1.79 26.91 -19.47
C LYS A 234 0.77 26.08 -20.25
N LEU A 235 0.37 24.91 -19.73
CA LEU A 235 -0.62 24.06 -20.41
C LEU A 235 -1.97 24.75 -20.60
N LYS A 236 -2.42 25.53 -19.60
CA LYS A 236 -3.65 26.33 -19.69
C LYS A 236 -3.58 27.39 -20.79
N SER A 237 -2.40 27.91 -21.09
CA SER A 237 -2.21 28.92 -22.14
C SER A 237 -2.11 28.34 -23.55
N GLU A 238 -1.84 27.03 -23.68
CA GLU A 238 -1.59 26.37 -24.96
C GLU A 238 -2.80 25.58 -25.50
N MET A 239 -3.88 25.41 -24.74
CA MET A 239 -4.99 24.51 -25.10
C MET A 239 -6.38 25.08 -24.80
N ASP A 240 -7.14 25.46 -25.84
CA ASP A 240 -8.46 26.10 -25.74
C ASP A 240 -9.65 25.15 -25.48
N GLU A 241 -9.49 23.84 -25.72
CA GLU A 241 -10.61 22.88 -25.74
C GLU A 241 -10.67 21.92 -24.54
N ILE A 242 -9.89 22.18 -23.49
CA ILE A 242 -9.77 21.30 -22.32
C ILE A 242 -10.47 21.91 -21.10
N LYS A 243 -11.49 21.22 -20.58
CA LYS A 243 -12.00 21.54 -19.24
C LYS A 243 -11.11 20.92 -18.17
N LEU A 244 -10.23 21.72 -17.61
CA LEU A 244 -9.36 21.34 -16.50
C LEU A 244 -10.16 21.27 -15.20
N CYS A 245 -10.42 20.08 -14.68
CA CYS A 245 -10.89 19.93 -13.30
C CYS A 245 -9.69 19.62 -12.39
N ARG A 246 -9.46 20.50 -11.41
CA ARG A 246 -8.40 20.34 -10.41
C ARG A 246 -8.86 19.33 -9.37
N ALA A 247 -8.20 18.19 -9.31
CA ALA A 247 -8.27 17.29 -8.16
C ALA A 247 -6.95 17.40 -7.39
N ILE A 248 -7.03 17.55 -6.07
CA ILE A 248 -5.89 17.58 -5.17
C ILE A 248 -5.98 16.30 -4.33
N ASN A 249 -4.99 15.41 -4.47
CA ASN A 249 -4.84 14.25 -3.60
C ASN A 249 -3.38 14.18 -3.13
N ASN A 250 -3.17 14.18 -1.82
CA ASN A 250 -1.85 14.15 -1.15
C ASN A 250 -0.81 15.14 -1.73
N GLY A 251 -1.24 16.38 -2.00
CA GLY A 251 -0.38 17.46 -2.49
C GLY A 251 0.02 17.37 -3.96
N LYS A 252 -0.48 16.37 -4.71
CA LYS A 252 -0.26 16.25 -6.16
C LYS A 252 -1.49 16.71 -6.92
N HIS A 253 -1.24 17.49 -7.98
CA HIS A 253 -2.28 18.07 -8.82
C HIS A 253 -2.56 17.15 -10.00
N PHE A 254 -3.84 16.86 -10.23
CA PHE A 254 -4.29 16.09 -11.38
C PHE A 254 -5.07 16.97 -12.36
N ILE A 255 -4.94 16.64 -13.64
CA ILE A 255 -5.60 17.33 -14.75
C ILE A 255 -6.62 16.36 -15.34
N LEU A 256 -7.89 16.70 -15.22
CA LEU A 256 -8.94 16.05 -15.99
C LEU A 256 -9.06 16.77 -17.34
N ILE A 257 -9.12 16.03 -18.43
CA ILE A 257 -9.30 16.57 -19.78
C ILE A 257 -10.67 16.16 -20.29
N GLN A 258 -11.62 17.09 -20.30
CA GLN A 258 -12.89 16.89 -20.99
C GLN A 258 -12.76 17.44 -22.41
N LYS A 259 -12.81 16.57 -23.43
CA LYS A 259 -12.94 17.01 -24.83
C LYS A 259 -14.35 17.54 -25.02
N LYS A 260 -14.48 18.78 -25.50
CA LYS A 260 -15.80 19.32 -25.82
C LYS A 260 -16.40 18.49 -26.96
N ALA A 261 -17.67 18.08 -26.81
CA ALA A 261 -18.39 17.45 -27.91
C ALA A 261 -18.32 18.37 -29.13
N ALA A 262 -17.88 17.87 -30.28
CA ALA A 262 -17.97 18.61 -31.52
C ALA A 262 -19.43 19.03 -31.71
N SER A 263 -19.68 20.35 -31.69
CA SER A 263 -20.97 20.90 -32.09
C SER A 263 -21.16 20.50 -33.55
N HIS A 264 -22.03 19.52 -33.78
CA HIS A 264 -22.54 19.29 -35.12
C HIS A 264 -23.35 20.55 -35.45
N ALA A 265 -22.99 21.16 -36.59
CA ALA A 265 -23.68 22.31 -37.15
C ALA A 265 -25.17 22.03 -37.36
#